data_AF-A0A897N0A0-F1
#
_entry.id   AF-A0A897N0A0-F1
#
_cell.length_a   1.000
_cell.length_b   1.000
_cell.length_c   1.000
_cell.angle_alpha   90.00
_cell.angle_beta   90.00
_cell.angle_gamma   90.00
#
_symmetry.space_group_name_H-M   'P 1'
#
loop_
_entity.id
_entity.type
_entity.pdbx_description
1 polymer ?
#
loop_
_entity_poly.entity_id
_entity_poly.type
_entity_poly.pdbx_seq_one_letter_code
_entity_poly.pdbx_strand_id
1 'polypeptide(L)'
;MSYDYSAYASNDNENTSGSDDSGSAPDFQPNKNVTMVPHATIEGDLVKVFGTENQYGQSLGISWENVELVDGCLYYDSTKNRYKVFPWKDVVGQSPEEAEDLTADDANQYLMKTYGTTEKRYELVEAVVPDKDEPAEIGDVVMWYSGSPDYGPKSASKTLAKILTTPGREMVIDQDDTPLDEYIKGWLADTSADNVLRPDLEGRRFAFFEVKKESNRSDRKYHHPIVVDTATGATVRVQNATDKKTQAPLVEADSDDETGENEAEGDEAPVKVPEPIADFISTCDSLGFDDRDRAATLLDDLVADDGNDLTAEMIEDFGGEDVVLDEVAA
;
A
#
# COMPACT_ATOMS: atom_id res chain seq x y z
N MET A 1 4.61 15.28 -11.24
CA MET A 1 4.90 14.97 -9.82
C MET A 1 5.83 13.76 -9.86
N SER A 2 7.13 13.96 -9.63
CA SER A 2 8.07 12.84 -9.47
C SER A 2 7.94 12.24 -8.07
N TYR A 3 7.80 10.92 -8.00
CA TYR A 3 7.80 10.17 -6.75
C TYR A 3 9.22 9.72 -6.43
N ASP A 4 9.78 10.19 -5.31
CA ASP A 4 11.08 9.73 -4.84
C ASP A 4 10.96 8.30 -4.27
N TYR A 5 11.20 7.30 -5.11
CA TYR A 5 11.15 5.89 -4.70
C TYR A 5 12.15 5.54 -3.60
N SER A 6 13.23 6.32 -3.48
CA SER A 6 14.26 6.10 -2.47
C SER A 6 13.82 6.57 -1.08
N ALA A 7 13.02 7.65 -1.01
CA ALA A 7 12.34 8.07 0.22
C ALA A 7 11.35 7.02 0.75
N TYR A 8 10.80 6.16 -0.11
CA TYR A 8 10.00 5.00 0.31
C TYR A 8 10.83 3.74 0.61
N ALA A 9 12.14 3.78 0.30
CA ALA A 9 13.12 2.73 0.57
C ALA A 9 13.94 2.96 1.86
N SER A 10 13.96 4.20 2.39
CA SER A 10 14.55 4.58 3.68
C SER A 10 13.56 5.42 4.48
N ASN A 11 13.24 4.98 5.71
CA ASN A 11 12.24 5.59 6.60
C ASN A 11 12.56 7.06 6.91
N ASP A 12 11.81 8.01 6.32
CA ASP A 12 11.61 9.35 6.87
C ASP A 12 10.27 9.93 6.37
N ASN A 13 9.57 10.61 7.28
CA ASN A 13 8.14 10.92 7.20
C ASN A 13 7.99 12.46 7.24
N GLU A 14 7.64 13.12 6.13
CA GLU A 14 7.33 14.56 6.13
C GLU A 14 6.06 14.92 5.33
N ASN A 15 5.23 15.74 5.99
CA ASN A 15 3.97 16.36 5.54
C ASN A 15 4.16 17.33 4.35
N THR A 16 3.20 17.41 3.41
CA THR A 16 2.49 18.66 3.01
C THR A 16 1.45 18.47 1.88
N SER A 17 0.52 19.42 1.82
CA SER A 17 -0.86 19.49 1.30
C SER A 17 -1.11 19.96 -0.16
N GLY A 18 -2.23 19.53 -0.78
CA GLY A 18 -3.25 20.43 -1.39
C GLY A 18 -3.69 20.27 -2.87
N SER A 19 -4.86 19.63 -3.11
CA SER A 19 -6.07 19.97 -3.93
C SER A 19 -5.96 20.39 -5.42
N ASP A 20 -6.87 20.14 -6.40
CA ASP A 20 -8.35 20.01 -6.46
C ASP A 20 -8.84 19.34 -7.78
N ASP A 21 -10.12 18.95 -7.76
CA ASP A 21 -10.87 17.96 -8.57
C ASP A 21 -11.67 18.53 -9.79
N SER A 22 -12.07 17.68 -10.75
CA SER A 22 -13.40 17.72 -11.45
C SER A 22 -13.51 16.72 -12.62
N GLY A 23 -14.36 15.71 -12.43
CA GLY A 23 -14.59 14.61 -13.39
C GLY A 23 -15.66 14.81 -14.47
N SER A 24 -15.70 13.86 -15.40
CA SER A 24 -16.85 13.51 -16.28
C SER A 24 -16.59 12.14 -16.93
N ALA A 25 -17.45 11.15 -16.67
CA ALA A 25 -17.27 9.76 -17.14
C ALA A 25 -17.75 9.52 -18.59
N PRO A 26 -16.98 8.80 -19.43
CA PRO A 26 -17.46 8.28 -20.71
C PRO A 26 -17.20 6.78 -20.98
N ASP A 27 -18.07 6.21 -21.82
CA ASP A 27 -17.94 5.02 -22.69
C ASP A 27 -17.03 3.84 -22.24
N PHE A 28 -17.69 2.76 -21.78
CA PHE A 28 -17.06 1.50 -21.32
C PHE A 28 -16.18 0.84 -22.40
N GLN A 29 -14.86 1.01 -22.30
CA GLN A 29 -13.87 0.13 -22.92
C GLN A 29 -13.61 -1.08 -21.99
N PRO A 30 -13.31 -2.28 -22.52
CA PRO A 30 -12.95 -3.40 -21.65
C PRO A 30 -11.64 -3.10 -20.91
N ASN A 31 -11.64 -3.26 -19.58
CA ASN A 31 -10.50 -2.91 -18.72
C ASN A 31 -9.23 -3.65 -19.15
N LYS A 32 -8.12 -2.92 -19.21
CA LYS A 32 -6.78 -3.45 -19.54
C LYS A 32 -6.21 -4.22 -18.35
N ASN A 33 -5.63 -5.40 -18.59
CA ASN A 33 -4.93 -6.15 -17.55
C ASN A 33 -3.50 -5.60 -17.39
N VAL A 34 -3.22 -4.92 -16.27
CA VAL A 34 -1.93 -4.25 -16.03
C VAL A 34 -1.16 -4.96 -14.93
N THR A 35 0.15 -5.10 -15.10
CA THR A 35 1.09 -5.56 -14.07
C THR A 35 2.14 -4.47 -13.83
N MET A 36 2.37 -4.12 -12.57
CA MET A 36 3.42 -3.16 -12.20
C MET A 36 4.76 -3.87 -11.98
N VAL A 37 5.85 -3.22 -12.40
CA VAL A 37 7.20 -3.53 -11.94
C VAL A 37 7.60 -2.44 -10.94
N PRO A 38 8.31 -2.79 -9.86
CA PRO A 38 8.75 -1.79 -8.89
C PRO A 38 9.46 -0.59 -9.51
N HIS A 39 9.25 0.57 -8.92
CA HIS A 39 9.79 1.89 -9.29
C HIS A 39 9.22 2.48 -10.59
N ALA A 40 7.98 2.13 -10.90
CA ALA A 40 7.18 2.82 -11.91
C ALA A 40 5.81 3.15 -11.29
N THR A 41 5.20 4.24 -11.75
CA THR A 41 4.01 4.80 -11.12
C THR A 41 2.88 5.04 -12.13
N ILE A 42 1.68 4.67 -11.71
CA ILE A 42 0.43 5.05 -12.36
C ILE A 42 -0.41 5.87 -11.37
N GLU A 43 -1.28 6.72 -11.91
CA GLU A 43 -2.32 7.40 -11.14
C GLU A 43 -3.69 7.05 -11.71
N GLY A 44 -4.71 6.95 -10.89
CA GLY A 44 -6.05 6.63 -11.34
C GLY A 44 -7.07 6.62 -10.22
N ASP A 45 -8.34 6.45 -10.58
CA ASP A 45 -9.44 6.43 -9.62
C ASP A 45 -9.67 5.00 -9.14
N LEU A 46 -9.59 4.74 -7.84
CA LEU A 46 -9.78 3.41 -7.28
C LEU A 46 -11.27 3.10 -7.13
N VAL A 47 -11.76 2.12 -7.87
CA VAL A 47 -13.21 1.88 -8.01
C VAL A 47 -13.64 0.60 -7.30
N LYS A 48 -12.88 -0.49 -7.48
CA LYS A 48 -13.29 -1.80 -6.96
C LYS A 48 -12.12 -2.62 -6.46
N VAL A 49 -12.30 -3.27 -5.32
CA VAL A 49 -11.41 -4.34 -4.84
C VAL A 49 -12.24 -5.59 -4.59
N PHE A 50 -11.75 -6.75 -5.04
CA PHE A 50 -12.48 -8.01 -4.93
C PHE A 50 -11.52 -9.20 -4.88
N GLY A 51 -11.89 -10.24 -4.13
CA GLY A 51 -11.22 -11.53 -4.17
C GLY A 51 -11.85 -12.45 -5.21
N THR A 52 -11.06 -13.30 -5.85
CA THR A 52 -11.58 -14.32 -6.78
C THR A 52 -10.73 -15.58 -6.68
N GLU A 53 -11.36 -16.74 -6.89
CA GLU A 53 -10.64 -17.99 -7.12
C GLU A 53 -10.55 -18.24 -8.64
N ASN A 54 -9.32 -18.46 -9.13
CA ASN A 54 -9.10 -18.80 -10.53
C ASN A 54 -8.23 -20.06 -10.66
N GLN A 55 -7.96 -20.49 -11.89
CA GLN A 55 -7.16 -21.70 -12.16
C GLN A 55 -5.72 -21.66 -11.59
N TYR A 56 -5.24 -20.50 -11.16
CA TYR A 56 -3.94 -20.29 -10.51
C TYR A 56 -4.05 -20.08 -9.00
N GLY A 57 -5.26 -20.20 -8.43
CA GLY A 57 -5.57 -20.03 -7.02
C GLY A 57 -6.31 -18.72 -6.71
N GLN A 58 -6.41 -18.43 -5.43
CA GLN A 58 -7.00 -17.20 -4.91
C GLN A 58 -6.18 -15.97 -5.34
N SER A 59 -6.88 -14.90 -5.71
CA SER A 59 -6.29 -13.66 -6.23
C SER A 59 -7.09 -12.44 -5.80
N LEU A 60 -6.37 -11.37 -5.46
CA LEU A 60 -6.95 -10.05 -5.25
C LEU A 60 -6.97 -9.30 -6.59
N GLY A 61 -8.15 -8.87 -7.01
CA GLY A 61 -8.38 -7.98 -8.15
C GLY A 61 -8.59 -6.55 -7.67
N ILE A 62 -7.94 -5.60 -8.34
CA ILE A 62 -8.05 -4.17 -8.06
C ILE A 62 -8.38 -3.46 -9.38
N SER A 63 -9.55 -2.83 -9.44
CA SER A 63 -10.06 -2.11 -10.61
C SER A 63 -9.89 -0.61 -10.41
N TRP A 64 -9.37 0.02 -11.44
CA TRP A 64 -9.17 1.46 -11.51
C TRP A 64 -9.77 2.02 -12.80
N GLU A 65 -10.22 3.26 -12.73
CA GLU A 65 -10.71 4.05 -13.86
C GLU A 65 -9.77 5.25 -14.10
N ASN A 66 -9.82 5.82 -15.30
CA ASN A 66 -9.07 7.03 -15.67
C ASN A 66 -7.57 6.94 -15.34
N VAL A 67 -6.97 5.78 -15.61
CA VAL A 67 -5.58 5.52 -15.25
C VAL A 67 -4.66 6.22 -16.23
N GLU A 68 -3.64 6.88 -15.69
CA GLU A 68 -2.57 7.54 -16.40
C GLU A 68 -1.23 6.95 -15.98
N LEU A 69 -0.30 6.83 -16.94
CA LEU A 69 1.11 6.60 -16.67
C LEU A 69 1.74 7.94 -16.28
N VAL A 70 2.35 8.00 -15.10
CA VAL A 70 3.03 9.23 -14.62
C VAL A 70 4.54 9.05 -14.52
N ASP A 71 5.02 7.81 -14.40
CA ASP A 71 6.44 7.48 -14.47
C ASP A 71 6.66 6.06 -14.97
N GLY A 72 7.45 5.94 -16.04
CA GLY A 72 7.97 4.68 -16.54
C GLY A 72 7.59 4.44 -17.99
N CYS A 73 7.55 3.17 -18.38
CA CYS A 73 7.24 2.77 -19.75
C CYS A 73 6.16 1.67 -19.76
N LEU A 74 5.05 1.93 -20.45
CA LEU A 74 3.97 0.97 -20.65
C LEU A 74 4.28 0.09 -21.86
N TYR A 75 4.25 -1.22 -21.63
CA TYR A 75 4.57 -2.23 -22.62
C TYR A 75 3.44 -3.26 -22.77
N TYR A 76 3.17 -3.70 -24.00
CA TYR A 76 2.17 -4.72 -24.30
C TYR A 76 2.80 -6.09 -24.61
N ASP A 77 2.28 -7.14 -23.96
CA ASP A 77 2.60 -8.55 -24.19
C ASP A 77 1.47 -9.19 -25.01
N SER A 78 1.64 -9.21 -26.33
CA SER A 78 0.65 -9.74 -27.28
C SER A 78 0.39 -11.24 -27.12
N THR A 79 1.31 -11.98 -26.51
CA THR A 79 1.14 -13.43 -26.28
C THR A 79 0.14 -13.69 -25.15
N LYS A 80 0.05 -12.78 -24.18
CA LYS A 80 -0.80 -12.91 -23.00
C LYS A 80 -1.93 -11.88 -22.94
N ASN A 81 -2.03 -11.00 -23.94
CA ASN A 81 -2.98 -9.89 -24.00
C ASN A 81 -3.00 -9.09 -22.67
N ARG A 82 -1.82 -8.63 -22.26
CA ARG A 82 -1.63 -7.90 -21.00
C ARG A 82 -0.63 -6.79 -21.16
N TYR A 83 -0.77 -5.79 -20.31
CA TYR A 83 0.11 -4.65 -20.22
C TYR A 83 1.02 -4.78 -19.01
N LYS A 84 2.20 -4.19 -19.11
CA LYS A 84 3.17 -4.19 -18.03
C LYS A 84 3.91 -2.86 -18.00
N VAL A 85 3.94 -2.21 -16.85
CA VAL A 85 4.68 -0.97 -16.65
C VAL A 85 6.07 -1.32 -16.12
N PHE A 86 7.10 -0.81 -16.76
CA PHE A 86 8.50 -0.99 -16.35
C PHE A 86 9.12 0.33 -15.92
N PRO A 87 10.01 0.33 -14.90
CA PRO A 87 10.80 1.51 -14.57
C PRO A 87 11.82 1.78 -15.67
N TRP A 88 12.18 3.05 -15.87
CA TRP A 88 13.22 3.46 -16.82
C TRP A 88 14.54 2.69 -16.66
N LYS A 89 14.96 2.45 -15.41
CA LYS A 89 16.16 1.67 -15.11
C LYS A 89 16.13 0.26 -15.69
N ASP A 90 14.95 -0.35 -15.80
CA ASP A 90 14.79 -1.66 -16.42
C ASP A 90 14.77 -1.62 -17.95
N VAL A 91 14.40 -0.48 -18.54
CA VAL A 91 14.22 -0.31 -19.98
C VAL A 91 15.51 0.15 -20.65
N VAL A 92 16.14 1.19 -20.10
CA VAL A 92 17.34 1.85 -20.68
C VAL A 92 18.56 1.81 -19.76
N GLY A 93 18.42 1.28 -18.53
CA GLY A 93 19.53 1.14 -17.60
C GLY A 93 19.83 2.37 -16.73
N GLN A 94 19.02 3.42 -16.85
CA GLN A 94 19.17 4.69 -16.11
C GLN A 94 17.80 5.11 -15.56
N SER A 95 17.78 5.69 -14.37
CA SER A 95 16.58 6.34 -13.81
C SER A 95 16.47 7.81 -14.26
N PRO A 96 15.27 8.42 -14.27
CA PRO A 96 15.09 9.84 -14.62
C PRO A 96 15.92 10.79 -13.73
N GLU A 97 16.09 10.44 -12.45
CA GLU A 97 16.92 11.17 -11.48
C GLU A 97 18.43 11.10 -11.80
N GLU A 98 18.87 10.04 -12.49
CA GLU A 98 20.27 9.80 -12.83
C GLU A 98 20.66 10.45 -14.18
N ALA A 99 19.66 10.86 -14.97
CA ALA A 99 19.83 11.30 -16.36
C ALA A 99 18.98 12.54 -16.72
N GLU A 100 19.61 13.71 -16.67
CA GLU A 100 18.96 14.99 -17.00
C GLU A 100 18.45 15.09 -18.45
N ASP A 101 19.06 14.33 -19.37
CA ASP A 101 18.72 14.32 -20.80
C ASP A 101 17.78 13.18 -21.23
N LEU A 102 17.33 12.34 -20.29
CA LEU A 102 16.39 11.26 -20.58
C LEU A 102 15.04 11.81 -21.09
N THR A 103 14.54 11.24 -22.18
CA THR A 103 13.25 11.57 -22.83
C THR A 103 12.43 10.32 -23.16
N ALA A 104 11.12 10.48 -23.40
CA ALA A 104 10.23 9.41 -23.83
C ALA A 104 10.77 8.62 -25.06
N ASP A 105 11.42 9.30 -26.00
CA ASP A 105 11.98 8.72 -27.24
C ASP A 105 13.14 7.73 -26.99
N ASP A 106 13.76 7.77 -25.81
CA ASP A 106 14.83 6.85 -25.42
C ASP A 106 14.30 5.45 -25.08
N ALA A 107 12.98 5.30 -24.86
CA ALA A 107 12.37 4.03 -24.55
C ALA A 107 12.52 3.03 -25.72
N ASN A 108 12.97 1.82 -25.39
CA ASN A 108 13.16 0.77 -26.39
C ASN A 108 11.82 0.36 -27.02
N GLN A 109 11.64 0.50 -28.33
CA GLN A 109 10.41 0.06 -29.03
C GLN A 109 10.05 -1.41 -28.72
N TYR A 110 11.06 -2.26 -28.54
CA TYR A 110 10.88 -3.64 -28.10
C TYR A 110 11.75 -3.92 -26.88
N LEU A 111 11.12 -4.42 -25.82
CA LEU A 111 11.80 -4.83 -24.61
C LEU A 111 11.85 -6.35 -24.53
N MET A 112 13.06 -6.90 -24.41
CA MET A 112 13.29 -8.33 -24.21
C MET A 112 13.68 -8.56 -22.76
N LYS A 113 12.95 -9.43 -22.06
CA LYS A 113 13.24 -9.81 -20.66
C LYS A 113 13.28 -11.32 -20.51
N THR A 114 14.36 -11.82 -19.93
CA THR A 114 14.52 -13.24 -19.63
C THR A 114 14.15 -13.51 -18.18
N TYR A 115 13.19 -14.41 -17.97
CA TYR A 115 12.77 -14.88 -16.65
C TYR A 115 13.07 -16.37 -16.55
N GLY A 116 14.13 -16.72 -15.81
CA GLY A 116 14.64 -18.09 -15.79
C GLY A 116 15.10 -18.53 -17.17
N THR A 117 14.43 -19.52 -17.76
CA THR A 117 14.73 -20.03 -19.12
C THR A 117 13.80 -19.46 -20.20
N THR A 118 12.82 -18.63 -19.83
CA THR A 118 11.82 -18.09 -20.76
C THR A 118 12.13 -16.65 -21.12
N GLU A 119 12.34 -16.41 -22.41
CA GLU A 119 12.44 -15.06 -22.96
C GLU A 119 11.04 -14.51 -23.27
N LYS A 120 10.79 -13.25 -22.92
CA LYS A 120 9.55 -12.55 -23.20
C LYS A 120 9.84 -11.27 -23.97
N ARG A 121 9.05 -11.04 -25.00
CA ARG A 121 9.08 -9.82 -25.82
C ARG A 121 7.88 -8.96 -25.47
N TYR A 122 8.15 -7.66 -25.33
CA TYR A 122 7.13 -6.65 -25.15
C TYR A 122 7.29 -5.54 -26.18
N GLU A 123 6.18 -4.92 -26.56
CA GLU A 123 6.15 -3.78 -27.49
C GLU A 123 5.76 -2.52 -26.74
N LEU A 124 6.52 -1.44 -26.98
CA LEU A 124 6.28 -0.15 -26.35
C LEU A 124 4.91 0.37 -26.79
N VAL A 125 4.13 0.81 -25.81
CA VAL A 125 2.86 1.51 -26.02
C VAL A 125 3.08 2.99 -25.78
N GLU A 126 3.69 3.33 -24.64
CA GLU A 126 3.83 4.71 -24.19
C GLU A 126 4.98 4.82 -23.17
N ALA A 127 5.61 5.98 -23.06
CA ALA A 127 6.65 6.25 -22.08
C ALA A 127 6.50 7.67 -21.52
N VAL A 128 6.69 7.81 -20.22
CA VAL A 128 6.58 9.10 -19.52
C VAL A 128 7.80 9.27 -18.63
N VAL A 129 8.56 10.34 -18.88
CA VAL A 129 9.61 10.81 -17.96
C VAL A 129 8.96 11.76 -16.97
N PRO A 130 9.02 11.47 -15.65
CA PRO A 130 8.37 12.28 -14.64
C PRO A 130 8.90 13.73 -14.68
N ASP A 131 7.99 14.68 -14.50
CA ASP A 131 8.22 16.14 -14.51
C ASP A 131 8.74 16.74 -15.83
N LYS A 132 8.94 15.93 -16.88
CA LYS A 132 9.30 16.40 -18.23
C LYS A 132 8.16 16.21 -19.23
N ASP A 133 7.46 15.09 -19.13
CA ASP A 133 6.36 14.73 -20.02
C ASP A 133 5.00 14.87 -19.31
N GLU A 134 3.94 15.09 -20.08
CA GLU A 134 2.58 15.01 -19.54
C GLU A 134 2.22 13.53 -19.25
N PRO A 135 1.41 13.27 -18.19
CA PRO A 135 0.87 11.93 -17.96
C PRO A 135 0.17 11.37 -19.19
N ALA A 136 0.33 10.08 -19.42
CA ALA A 136 -0.22 9.44 -20.60
C ALA A 136 -1.39 8.52 -20.27
N GLU A 137 -2.52 8.73 -20.93
CA GLU A 137 -3.76 8.00 -20.66
C GLU A 137 -3.64 6.50 -21.00
N ILE A 138 -3.84 5.66 -19.98
CA ILE A 138 -3.98 4.20 -20.10
C ILE A 138 -5.46 3.82 -20.22
N GLY A 139 -6.37 4.56 -19.58
CA GLY A 139 -7.79 4.23 -19.48
C GLY A 139 -8.08 3.25 -18.35
N ASP A 140 -9.18 2.49 -18.42
CA ASP A 140 -9.57 1.61 -17.31
C ASP A 140 -8.67 0.36 -17.21
N VAL A 141 -8.27 0.00 -16.00
CA VAL A 141 -7.36 -1.13 -15.77
C VAL A 141 -7.82 -2.04 -14.64
N VAL A 142 -7.42 -3.30 -14.71
CA VAL A 142 -7.48 -4.25 -13.60
C VAL A 142 -6.09 -4.79 -13.33
N MET A 143 -5.67 -4.70 -12.08
CA MET A 143 -4.44 -5.31 -11.57
C MET A 143 -4.76 -6.56 -10.75
N TRP A 144 -3.89 -7.57 -10.86
CA TRP A 144 -4.08 -8.86 -10.20
C TRP A 144 -2.91 -9.21 -9.28
N TYR A 145 -3.22 -9.39 -8.00
CA TYR A 145 -2.30 -9.77 -6.95
C TYR A 145 -2.63 -11.19 -6.46
N SER A 146 -2.13 -12.17 -7.19
CA SER A 146 -2.35 -13.60 -6.93
C SER A 146 -1.41 -14.19 -5.89
N GLY A 147 -1.92 -15.18 -5.16
CA GLY A 147 -1.11 -16.12 -4.41
C GLY A 147 -0.45 -17.19 -5.29
N SER A 148 0.13 -18.19 -4.64
CA SER A 148 0.65 -19.41 -5.24
C SER A 148 -0.06 -20.61 -4.64
N PRO A 149 -0.39 -21.65 -5.44
CA PRO A 149 -0.91 -22.90 -4.93
C PRO A 149 0.02 -23.60 -3.93
N ASP A 150 1.33 -23.33 -4.01
CA ASP A 150 2.35 -24.01 -3.20
C ASP A 150 2.83 -23.16 -2.02
N TYR A 151 2.64 -21.83 -2.07
CA TYR A 151 3.23 -20.88 -1.12
C TYR A 151 2.24 -19.86 -0.54
N GLY A 152 0.96 -19.92 -0.90
CA GLY A 152 -0.06 -18.98 -0.41
C GLY A 152 0.08 -17.57 -1.00
N PRO A 153 -0.56 -16.55 -0.41
CA PRO A 153 -0.49 -15.18 -0.89
C PRO A 153 0.92 -14.61 -0.85
N LYS A 154 1.22 -13.79 -1.85
CA LYS A 154 2.43 -12.97 -1.83
C LYS A 154 2.28 -11.85 -0.81
N SER A 155 3.41 -11.39 -0.27
CA SER A 155 3.46 -10.24 0.65
C SER A 155 2.69 -9.03 0.10
N ALA A 156 2.92 -8.64 -1.15
CA ALA A 156 2.17 -7.56 -1.80
C ALA A 156 0.65 -7.77 -1.79
N SER A 157 0.18 -9.00 -2.05
CA SER A 157 -1.25 -9.33 -2.00
C SER A 157 -1.82 -9.15 -0.59
N LYS A 158 -1.08 -9.59 0.44
CA LYS A 158 -1.49 -9.41 1.83
C LYS A 158 -1.57 -7.92 2.20
N THR A 159 -0.54 -7.16 1.87
CA THR A 159 -0.49 -5.71 2.16
C THR A 159 -1.66 -4.98 1.52
N LEU A 160 -1.93 -5.25 0.24
CA LEU A 160 -3.05 -4.62 -0.47
C LEU A 160 -4.41 -5.01 0.09
N ALA A 161 -4.60 -6.29 0.43
CA ALA A 161 -5.83 -6.73 1.09
C ALA A 161 -6.04 -5.98 2.42
N LYS A 162 -4.99 -5.82 3.23
CA LYS A 162 -5.06 -5.14 4.53
C LYS A 162 -5.36 -3.65 4.43
N ILE A 163 -4.79 -2.93 3.45
CA ILE A 163 -4.95 -1.47 3.35
C ILE A 163 -6.18 -1.05 2.56
N LEU A 164 -6.61 -1.83 1.56
CA LEU A 164 -7.67 -1.43 0.63
C LEU A 164 -9.05 -2.00 0.98
N THR A 165 -9.15 -3.11 1.72
CA THR A 165 -10.44 -3.78 1.92
C THR A 165 -11.12 -3.40 3.23
N THR A 166 -12.45 -3.38 3.24
CA THR A 166 -13.28 -3.11 4.42
C THR A 166 -12.96 -4.05 5.59
N PRO A 167 -12.75 -5.37 5.38
CA PRO A 167 -12.32 -6.25 6.48
C PRO A 167 -10.87 -5.96 6.96
N GLY A 168 -10.07 -5.26 6.16
CA GLY A 168 -8.70 -4.88 6.51
C GLY A 168 -7.85 -6.09 6.87
N ARG A 169 -7.37 -6.13 8.12
CA ARG A 169 -6.57 -7.27 8.64
C ARG A 169 -7.31 -8.59 8.56
N GLU A 170 -8.63 -8.59 8.76
CA GLU A 170 -9.47 -9.80 8.75
C GLU A 170 -9.61 -10.41 7.34
N MET A 171 -9.27 -9.64 6.28
CA MET A 171 -9.28 -10.16 4.91
C MET A 171 -8.21 -11.21 4.67
N VAL A 172 -7.15 -11.23 5.49
CA VAL A 172 -6.05 -12.20 5.40
C VAL A 172 -6.17 -13.16 6.58
N ILE A 173 -6.43 -14.43 6.31
CA ILE A 173 -6.40 -15.47 7.35
C ILE A 173 -4.95 -15.78 7.70
N ASP A 174 -4.26 -14.95 8.49
CA ASP A 174 -2.98 -15.27 9.14
C ASP A 174 -3.30 -15.64 10.60
N GLN A 175 -3.53 -16.92 10.90
CA GLN A 175 -3.39 -17.39 12.28
C GLN A 175 -2.19 -18.32 12.32
N ASP A 176 -1.24 -18.06 13.22
CA ASP A 176 0.00 -18.84 13.36
C ASP A 176 -0.24 -20.34 13.62
N ASP A 177 -1.45 -20.70 14.09
CA ASP A 177 -1.90 -22.08 14.30
C ASP A 177 -2.67 -22.68 13.11
N THR A 178 -2.87 -21.96 12.01
CA THR A 178 -3.55 -22.49 10.83
C THR A 178 -2.59 -23.39 10.04
N PRO A 179 -2.94 -24.67 9.81
CA PRO A 179 -2.16 -25.53 8.93
C PRO A 179 -1.95 -24.90 7.56
N LEU A 180 -0.74 -24.98 7.01
CA LEU A 180 -0.36 -24.32 5.75
C LEU A 180 -1.34 -24.64 4.59
N ASP A 181 -1.91 -25.85 4.57
CA ASP A 181 -2.87 -26.27 3.54
C ASP A 181 -4.27 -25.65 3.70
N GLU A 182 -4.69 -25.36 4.94
CA GLU A 182 -5.91 -24.60 5.22
C GLU A 182 -5.70 -23.11 4.93
N TYR A 183 -4.54 -22.58 5.31
CA TYR A 183 -4.11 -21.22 5.01
C TYR A 183 -4.10 -20.91 3.51
N ILE A 184 -3.44 -21.77 2.70
CA ILE A 184 -3.35 -21.60 1.24
C ILE A 184 -4.73 -21.58 0.57
N LYS A 185 -5.70 -22.31 1.13
CA LYS A 185 -7.07 -22.41 0.61
C LYS A 185 -8.03 -21.41 1.24
N GLY A 186 -7.64 -20.76 2.33
CA GLY A 186 -8.49 -19.87 3.12
C GLY A 186 -8.08 -18.40 3.07
N TRP A 187 -6.89 -18.06 2.58
CA TRP A 187 -6.35 -16.70 2.78
C TRP A 187 -7.16 -15.57 2.14
N LEU A 188 -8.00 -15.85 1.12
CA LEU A 188 -8.91 -14.88 0.51
C LEU A 188 -10.25 -15.51 0.13
N ALA A 189 -11.36 -15.04 0.69
CA ALA A 189 -12.69 -15.46 0.27
C ALA A 189 -13.01 -15.00 -1.16
N ASP A 190 -13.66 -15.86 -1.96
CA ASP A 190 -14.20 -15.46 -3.26
C ASP A 190 -15.32 -14.43 -3.04
N THR A 191 -15.06 -13.21 -3.49
CA THR A 191 -15.93 -12.04 -3.42
C THR A 191 -16.01 -11.40 -4.81
N SER A 192 -15.87 -12.20 -5.87
CA SER A 192 -15.68 -11.71 -7.24
C SER A 192 -16.80 -10.80 -7.76
N ALA A 193 -18.01 -10.96 -7.23
CA ALA A 193 -19.13 -10.08 -7.50
C ALA A 193 -19.17 -8.83 -6.61
N ASP A 194 -18.68 -8.93 -5.37
CA ASP A 194 -18.78 -7.89 -4.35
C ASP A 194 -17.67 -6.85 -4.49
N ASN A 195 -17.97 -5.60 -4.10
CA ASN A 195 -16.92 -4.61 -3.85
C ASN A 195 -16.57 -4.68 -2.37
N VAL A 196 -15.36 -5.16 -2.04
CA VAL A 196 -14.87 -5.18 -0.67
C VAL A 196 -13.93 -4.00 -0.38
N LEU A 197 -13.80 -3.05 -1.31
CA LEU A 197 -13.07 -1.79 -1.09
C LEU A 197 -13.59 -1.05 0.14
N ARG A 198 -12.70 -0.39 0.86
CA ARG A 198 -13.06 0.53 1.95
C ARG A 198 -13.85 1.72 1.40
N PRO A 199 -14.99 2.09 2.01
CA PRO A 199 -15.82 3.20 1.51
C PRO A 199 -15.11 4.56 1.46
N ASP A 200 -14.12 4.81 2.33
CA ASP A 200 -13.36 6.08 2.36
C ASP A 200 -12.33 6.21 1.21
N LEU A 201 -12.11 5.14 0.46
CA LEU A 201 -11.19 5.08 -0.67
C LEU A 201 -11.90 5.02 -2.03
N GLU A 202 -13.20 4.69 -2.05
CA GLU A 202 -13.95 4.49 -3.29
C GLU A 202 -14.08 5.80 -4.09
N GLY A 203 -13.72 5.74 -5.38
CA GLY A 203 -13.81 6.85 -6.33
C GLY A 203 -12.74 7.93 -6.16
N ARG A 204 -11.76 7.75 -5.26
CA ARG A 204 -10.66 8.70 -5.08
C ARG A 204 -9.49 8.38 -6.01
N ARG A 205 -8.76 9.42 -6.40
CA ARG A 205 -7.57 9.33 -7.23
C ARG A 205 -6.33 9.02 -6.39
N PHE A 206 -5.67 7.90 -6.69
CA PHE A 206 -4.44 7.50 -6.02
C PHE A 206 -3.30 7.27 -7.00
N ALA A 207 -2.09 7.52 -6.54
CA ALA A 207 -0.87 7.01 -7.14
C ALA A 207 -0.59 5.62 -6.62
N PHE A 208 -0.20 4.72 -7.52
CA PHE A 208 0.16 3.35 -7.22
C PHE A 208 1.53 3.02 -7.78
N PHE A 209 2.42 2.53 -6.91
CA PHE A 209 3.72 1.99 -7.29
C PHE A 209 4.17 0.90 -6.33
N GLU A 210 5.21 0.16 -6.71
CA GLU A 210 5.83 -0.83 -5.85
C GLU A 210 7.30 -0.49 -5.61
N VAL A 211 7.81 -0.84 -4.43
CA VAL A 211 9.25 -0.81 -4.13
C VAL A 211 9.75 -2.21 -3.79
N LYS A 212 11.07 -2.42 -3.83
CA LYS A 212 11.69 -3.66 -3.35
C LYS A 212 12.24 -3.47 -1.95
N LYS A 213 11.66 -4.16 -0.97
CA LYS A 213 12.15 -4.17 0.43
C LYS A 213 12.94 -5.45 0.71
N GLU A 214 13.95 -5.35 1.56
CA GLU A 214 14.69 -6.52 2.07
C GLU A 214 13.80 -7.32 3.02
N SER A 215 13.96 -8.64 3.02
CA SER A 215 13.27 -9.50 3.98
C SER A 215 14.14 -9.72 5.22
N ASN A 216 13.56 -9.54 6.41
CA ASN A 216 14.26 -9.81 7.67
C ASN A 216 14.47 -11.32 7.92
N ARG A 217 13.80 -12.18 7.14
CA ARG A 217 13.82 -13.64 7.29
C ARG A 217 14.46 -14.36 6.10
N SER A 218 14.85 -13.66 5.04
CA SER A 218 15.49 -14.26 3.86
C SER A 218 16.39 -13.28 3.12
N ASP A 219 17.33 -13.79 2.35
CA ASP A 219 18.17 -13.03 1.43
C ASP A 219 17.41 -12.48 0.20
N ARG A 220 16.08 -12.55 0.21
CA ARG A 220 15.22 -12.19 -0.91
C ARG A 220 14.52 -10.87 -0.65
N LYS A 221 14.55 -10.02 -1.67
CA LYS A 221 13.71 -8.81 -1.72
C LYS A 221 12.28 -9.19 -2.04
N TYR A 222 11.32 -8.51 -1.43
CA TYR A 222 9.90 -8.63 -1.75
C TYR A 222 9.36 -7.31 -2.31
N HIS A 223 8.27 -7.41 -3.06
CA HIS A 223 7.58 -6.25 -3.60
C HIS A 223 6.65 -5.69 -2.53
N HIS A 224 6.79 -4.40 -2.25
CA HIS A 224 5.97 -3.68 -1.30
C HIS A 224 5.16 -2.62 -2.07
N PRO A 225 3.83 -2.82 -2.22
CA PRO A 225 2.97 -1.87 -2.90
C PRO A 225 2.70 -0.66 -2.01
N ILE A 226 2.63 0.51 -2.62
CA ILE A 226 2.38 1.79 -1.98
C ILE A 226 1.23 2.46 -2.73
N VAL A 227 0.28 2.99 -1.98
CA VAL A 227 -0.90 3.70 -2.49
C VAL A 227 -0.92 5.06 -1.83
N VAL A 228 -0.82 6.13 -2.62
CA VAL A 228 -0.77 7.52 -2.13
C VAL A 228 -1.98 8.26 -2.64
N ASP A 229 -2.71 8.92 -1.75
CA ASP A 229 -3.78 9.81 -2.14
C ASP A 229 -3.20 11.04 -2.83
N THR A 230 -3.55 11.24 -4.09
CA THR A 230 -2.99 12.33 -4.91
C THR A 230 -3.40 13.71 -4.42
N ALA A 231 -4.55 13.84 -3.75
CA ALA A 231 -5.03 15.13 -3.25
C ALA A 231 -4.30 15.58 -1.98
N THR A 232 -3.92 14.63 -1.12
CA THR A 232 -3.32 14.93 0.20
C THR A 232 -1.83 14.59 0.29
N GLY A 233 -1.30 13.79 -0.63
CA GLY A 233 0.04 13.21 -0.54
C GLY A 233 0.17 12.11 0.51
N ALA A 234 -0.92 11.76 1.22
CA ALA A 234 -0.88 10.79 2.30
C ALA A 234 -0.86 9.35 1.78
N THR A 235 0.00 8.50 2.35
CA THR A 235 -0.01 7.06 2.06
C THR A 235 -1.21 6.40 2.73
N VAL A 236 -1.95 5.57 1.99
CA VAL A 236 -3.07 4.78 2.50
C VAL A 236 -2.55 3.70 3.44
N ARG A 237 -2.96 3.77 4.70
CA ARG A 237 -2.61 2.81 5.76
C ARG A 237 -3.77 1.87 6.11
N VAL A 238 -3.47 0.79 6.83
CA VAL A 238 -4.46 -0.17 7.32
C VAL A 238 -5.46 0.53 8.25
N GLN A 239 -6.76 0.28 8.06
CA GLN A 239 -7.79 0.74 8.99
C GLN A 239 -7.84 -0.20 10.20
N ASN A 240 -7.56 0.31 11.40
CA ASN A 240 -7.74 -0.47 12.63
C ASN A 240 -9.24 -0.51 12.99
N ALA A 241 -9.77 -1.71 13.26
CA ALA A 241 -11.21 -1.96 13.43
C ALA A 241 -11.82 -1.46 14.76
N THR A 242 -11.02 -0.84 15.64
CA THR A 242 -11.48 -0.34 16.95
C THR A 242 -12.28 0.97 16.86
N ASP A 243 -12.17 1.74 15.77
CA ASP A 243 -12.93 2.99 15.58
C ASP A 243 -14.32 2.76 14.98
N LYS A 244 -15.11 1.87 15.58
CA LYS A 244 -16.56 1.78 15.30
C LYS A 244 -17.40 2.85 16.01
N LYS A 245 -16.78 3.84 16.65
CA LYS A 245 -17.48 5.02 17.17
C LYS A 245 -16.70 6.30 16.87
N THR A 246 -17.20 7.03 15.88
CA THR A 246 -16.94 8.47 15.66
C THR A 246 -15.48 8.84 15.40
N GLN A 247 -14.99 8.52 14.20
CA GLN A 247 -14.21 9.53 13.49
C GLN A 247 -15.18 10.34 12.64
N ALA A 248 -15.13 11.66 12.83
CA ALA A 248 -15.85 12.60 12.02
C ALA A 248 -15.47 12.40 10.54
N PRO A 249 -16.39 12.71 9.59
CA PRO A 249 -16.01 12.81 8.18
C PRO A 249 -14.77 13.71 8.07
N LEU A 250 -13.88 13.45 7.11
CA LEU A 250 -12.79 14.37 6.79
C LEU A 250 -13.42 15.74 6.45
N VAL A 251 -13.54 16.63 7.44
CA VAL A 251 -14.25 17.90 7.30
C VAL A 251 -13.27 18.94 6.76
N GLU A 252 -13.72 19.64 5.71
CA GLU A 252 -13.13 20.86 5.17
C GLU A 252 -12.85 21.87 6.29
N ALA A 253 -11.62 22.38 6.33
CA ALA A 253 -11.26 23.49 7.19
C ALA A 253 -11.62 24.81 6.48
N ASP A 254 -12.55 25.57 7.04
CA ASP A 254 -12.30 26.99 7.28
C ASP A 254 -13.33 27.61 8.24
N SER A 255 -12.84 28.13 9.38
CA SER A 255 -13.01 29.54 9.75
C SER A 255 -12.28 29.83 11.06
N ASP A 256 -11.40 30.84 10.98
CA ASP A 256 -10.80 31.60 12.08
C ASP A 256 -11.79 31.92 13.22
N ASP A 257 -11.30 31.82 14.46
CA ASP A 257 -11.46 32.92 15.42
C ASP A 257 -10.30 32.93 16.42
N GLU A 258 -9.48 33.99 16.34
CA GLU A 258 -8.52 34.36 17.39
C GLU A 258 -9.29 34.71 18.66
N THR A 259 -8.87 34.22 19.84
CA THR A 259 -8.72 35.04 21.06
C THR A 259 -8.27 34.23 22.27
N GLY A 260 -7.19 34.69 22.91
CA GLY A 260 -7.11 34.77 24.37
C GLY A 260 -6.21 33.77 25.09
N GLU A 261 -4.98 34.22 25.39
CA GLU A 261 -4.14 33.69 26.46
C GLU A 261 -4.87 33.67 27.81
N ASN A 262 -4.69 32.60 28.59
CA ASN A 262 -4.58 32.68 30.05
C ASN A 262 -3.91 31.43 30.62
N GLU A 263 -2.78 31.65 31.30
CA GLU A 263 -2.14 30.71 32.23
C GLU A 263 -3.04 30.49 33.46
N ALA A 264 -3.26 29.23 33.87
CA ALA A 264 -3.50 28.86 35.27
C ALA A 264 -3.31 27.35 35.52
N GLU A 265 -2.27 27.07 36.31
CA GLU A 265 -2.07 25.98 37.29
C GLU A 265 -3.01 24.76 37.30
N GLY A 266 -2.39 23.57 37.24
CA GLY A 266 -2.67 22.49 38.20
C GLY A 266 -3.77 21.50 37.84
N ASP A 267 -3.47 20.59 36.90
CA ASP A 267 -3.93 19.20 36.97
C ASP A 267 -2.86 18.35 36.28
N GLU A 268 -2.47 17.23 36.89
CA GLU A 268 -1.53 16.27 36.30
C GLU A 268 -2.13 15.80 34.96
N ALA A 269 -1.55 16.28 33.85
CA ALA A 269 -1.91 15.80 32.53
C ALA A 269 -1.72 14.27 32.52
N PRO A 270 -2.73 13.48 32.10
CA PRO A 270 -2.53 12.04 31.95
C PRO A 270 -1.31 11.83 31.08
N VAL A 271 -0.38 10.97 31.52
CA VAL A 271 0.81 10.61 30.75
C VAL A 271 0.33 10.26 29.35
N LYS A 272 0.67 11.11 28.39
CA LYS A 272 0.13 11.01 27.04
C LYS A 272 0.81 9.81 26.41
N VAL A 273 0.14 8.65 26.48
CA VAL A 273 0.66 7.40 25.92
C VAL A 273 0.98 7.67 24.45
N PRO A 274 2.23 7.45 24.00
CA PRO A 274 2.60 7.60 22.60
C PRO A 274 1.68 6.75 21.72
N GLU A 275 1.22 7.29 20.58
CA GLU A 275 0.27 6.61 19.69
C GLU A 275 0.66 5.18 19.34
N PRO A 276 1.94 4.85 19.07
CA PRO A 276 2.33 3.46 18.81
C PRO A 276 2.16 2.52 20.01
N ILE A 277 2.32 3.02 21.24
CA ILE A 277 2.11 2.25 22.48
C ILE A 277 0.62 2.11 22.76
N ALA A 278 -0.16 3.16 22.51
CA ALA A 278 -1.62 3.11 22.60
C ALA A 278 -2.22 2.13 21.56
N ASP A 279 -1.65 2.09 20.36
CA ASP A 279 -2.01 1.14 19.30
C ASP A 279 -1.66 -0.31 19.68
N PHE A 280 -0.53 -0.52 20.34
CA PHE A 280 -0.16 -1.82 20.89
C PHE A 280 -1.15 -2.27 21.98
N ILE A 281 -1.44 -1.41 22.97
CA ILE A 281 -2.37 -1.71 24.06
C ILE A 281 -3.77 -2.00 23.51
N SER A 282 -4.26 -1.17 22.58
CA SER A 282 -5.55 -1.39 21.91
C SER A 282 -5.56 -2.68 21.08
N THR A 283 -4.42 -3.09 20.51
CA THR A 283 -4.32 -4.35 19.76
C THR A 283 -4.42 -5.54 20.70
N CYS A 284 -3.73 -5.52 21.84
CA CYS A 284 -3.85 -6.55 22.88
C CYS A 284 -5.29 -6.70 23.39
N ASP A 285 -5.97 -5.58 23.67
CA ASP A 285 -7.39 -5.57 24.10
C ASP A 285 -8.31 -6.17 23.04
N SER A 286 -8.09 -5.83 21.76
CA SER A 286 -8.92 -6.34 20.65
C SER A 286 -8.76 -7.84 20.42
N LEU A 287 -7.58 -8.38 20.76
CA LEU A 287 -7.25 -9.80 20.63
C LEU A 287 -7.62 -10.61 21.88
N GLY A 288 -8.09 -9.95 22.95
CA GLY A 288 -8.39 -10.59 24.24
C GLY A 288 -7.13 -11.14 24.91
N PHE A 289 -6.01 -10.45 24.76
CA PHE A 289 -4.74 -10.79 25.39
C PHE A 289 -4.66 -10.13 26.76
N ASP A 290 -5.47 -10.63 27.68
CA ASP A 290 -5.55 -10.15 29.06
C ASP A 290 -4.37 -10.66 29.92
N ASP A 291 -3.47 -11.46 29.34
CA ASP A 291 -2.32 -12.05 30.02
C ASP A 291 -0.99 -11.49 29.52
N ARG A 292 -0.17 -11.10 30.49
CA ARG A 292 1.13 -10.43 30.30
C ARG A 292 2.08 -11.21 29.38
N ASP A 293 2.07 -12.55 29.43
CA ASP A 293 3.02 -13.39 28.68
C ASP A 293 2.72 -13.35 27.17
N ARG A 294 1.44 -13.30 26.78
CA ARG A 294 1.03 -13.20 25.37
C ARG A 294 1.18 -11.78 24.84
N ALA A 295 0.88 -10.77 25.67
CA ALA A 295 1.17 -9.38 25.34
C ALA A 295 2.68 -9.15 25.15
N ALA A 296 3.53 -9.73 26.00
CA ALA A 296 4.99 -9.64 25.87
C ALA A 296 5.51 -10.26 24.58
N THR A 297 4.97 -11.42 24.19
CA THR A 297 5.36 -12.07 22.92
C THR A 297 4.98 -11.20 21.71
N LEU A 298 3.78 -10.59 21.75
CA LEU A 298 3.33 -9.68 20.69
C LEU A 298 4.13 -8.38 20.69
N LEU A 299 4.52 -7.86 21.85
CA LEU A 299 5.36 -6.66 22.00
C LEU A 299 6.74 -6.92 21.38
N ASP A 300 7.37 -8.04 21.74
CA ASP A 300 8.66 -8.46 21.19
C ASP A 300 8.59 -8.65 19.67
N ASP A 301 7.52 -9.27 19.18
CA ASP A 301 7.31 -9.48 17.74
C ASP A 301 7.11 -8.15 16.99
N LEU A 302 6.41 -7.19 17.60
CA LEU A 302 6.13 -5.87 17.03
C LEU A 302 7.32 -4.91 17.10
N VAL A 303 8.17 -5.05 18.11
CA VAL A 303 9.42 -4.29 18.26
C VAL A 303 10.53 -4.87 17.39
N ALA A 304 10.53 -6.19 17.20
CA ALA A 304 11.46 -6.89 16.29
C ALA A 304 11.04 -6.79 14.81
N ASP A 305 9.80 -6.38 14.53
CA ASP A 305 9.32 -6.07 13.18
C ASP A 305 9.62 -4.60 12.85
N ASP A 306 10.79 -4.34 12.25
CA ASP A 306 11.29 -3.01 11.83
C ASP A 306 10.36 -2.21 10.87
N GLY A 307 9.16 -2.72 10.58
CA GLY A 307 8.10 -2.06 9.81
C GLY A 307 6.91 -1.57 10.64
N ASN A 308 6.97 -1.68 11.97
CA ASN A 308 5.94 -1.18 12.88
C ASN A 308 6.33 0.19 13.46
N ASP A 309 5.33 1.02 13.77
CA ASP A 309 5.53 2.37 14.31
C ASP A 309 6.01 2.33 15.79
N LEU A 310 5.99 1.14 16.43
CA LEU A 310 6.42 0.90 17.80
C LEU A 310 7.89 0.45 17.86
N THR A 311 8.77 1.28 18.43
CA THR A 311 10.21 0.97 18.55
C THR A 311 10.62 0.69 20.00
N ALA A 312 11.74 -0.03 20.17
CA ALA A 312 12.32 -0.28 21.49
C ALA A 312 12.65 1.01 22.26
N GLU A 313 13.11 2.05 21.56
CA GLU A 313 13.43 3.36 22.14
C GLU A 313 12.17 4.06 22.69
N MET A 314 11.04 3.95 21.99
CA MET A 314 9.77 4.52 22.46
C MET A 314 9.22 3.80 23.70
N ILE A 315 9.46 2.50 23.81
CA ILE A 315 9.08 1.71 24.98
C ILE A 315 9.96 2.07 26.19
N GLU A 316 11.27 2.22 25.98
CA GLU A 316 12.18 2.69 27.02
C GLU A 316 11.81 4.11 27.50
N ASP A 317 11.48 5.03 26.58
CA ASP A 317 11.09 6.41 26.89
C ASP A 317 9.75 6.51 27.65
N PHE A 318 8.86 5.54 27.47
CA PHE A 318 7.58 5.45 28.18
C PHE A 318 7.71 4.81 29.58
N GLY A 319 8.86 4.21 29.91
CA GLY A 319 9.12 3.61 31.22
C GLY A 319 9.56 2.15 31.20
N GLY A 320 9.73 1.56 30.01
CA GLY A 320 10.17 0.18 29.79
C GLY A 320 9.02 -0.79 29.51
N GLU A 321 9.37 -1.96 28.96
CA GLU A 321 8.44 -3.03 28.56
C GLU A 321 7.47 -3.42 29.68
N ASP A 322 7.96 -3.48 30.93
CA ASP A 322 7.15 -3.84 32.09
C ASP A 322 5.99 -2.87 32.33
N VAL A 323 6.17 -1.57 32.06
CA VAL A 323 5.14 -0.53 32.23
C VAL A 323 4.09 -0.62 31.12
N VAL A 324 4.53 -0.86 29.88
CA VAL A 324 3.62 -1.07 28.74
C VAL A 324 2.75 -2.30 28.96
N LEU A 325 3.33 -3.40 29.47
CA LEU A 325 2.62 -4.64 29.73
C LEU A 325 1.71 -4.57 30.96
N ASP A 326 2.03 -3.71 31.94
CA ASP A 326 1.15 -3.43 33.08
C ASP A 326 -0.12 -2.68 32.65
N GLU A 327 -0.03 -1.77 31.67
CA GLU A 327 -1.19 -1.05 31.11
C GLU A 327 -2.10 -1.95 30.27
N VAL A 328 -1.58 -3.02 29.65
CA VAL A 328 -2.39 -4.04 28.97
C VAL A 328 -3.16 -4.92 29.96
N ALA A 329 -2.60 -5.14 31.15
CA ALA A 329 -3.17 -6.03 32.16
C ALA A 329 -4.04 -5.31 33.22
N ALA A 330 -4.23 -4.00 33.09
CA ALA A 330 -4.96 -3.13 34.03
C ALA A 330 -6.47 -3.11 33.79
#